data_AF-A0A7Y6CG58-F1
#
_entry.id   AF-A0A7Y6CG58-F1
#
_cell.length_a   1.000
_cell.length_b   1.000
_cell.length_c   1.000
_cell.angle_alpha   90.00
_cell.angle_beta   90.00
_cell.angle_gamma   90.00
#
_symmetry.space_group_name_H-M   'P 1'
#
loop_
_entity.id
_entity.type
_entity.pdbx_description
1 polymer ?
#
loop_
_entity_poly.entity_id
_entity_poly.type
_entity_poly.pdbx_seq_one_letter_code
_entity_poly.pdbx_strand_id
1 'polypeptide(L)'
;MNTQKARHLFGRLSYLGLPVYGFGSLADGNPTDTFGRNIYLDVFNAPGYGPGWKRENSFLAHNPGGNFCYGFYPHAPYPGYPPGTRPAGYGERYRATVIGPGVLPDIFWQGDDIGSFNADDPQDLAYEAQMNALGSQYAAADTLCQQH
;
A
#
# COMPACT_ATOMS: atom_id res chain seq x y z
N MET A 1 -1.77 4.46 19.59
CA MET A 1 -2.28 4.96 18.30
C MET A 1 -1.31 6.03 17.85
N ASN A 2 -0.53 5.75 16.81
CA ASN A 2 0.54 6.64 16.36
C ASN A 2 -0.06 7.58 15.30
N THR A 3 -0.43 8.79 15.70
CA THR A 3 -0.96 9.87 14.84
C THR A 3 0.19 10.62 14.16
N GLN A 4 1.13 9.90 13.55
CA GLN A 4 2.10 10.52 12.65
C GLN A 4 1.51 10.51 11.26
N LYS A 5 1.39 11.71 10.65
CA LYS A 5 1.16 11.84 9.20
C LYS A 5 2.30 11.14 8.48
N ALA A 6 2.02 9.94 7.99
CA ALA A 6 2.98 9.14 7.24
C ALA A 6 2.72 9.33 5.75
N ARG A 7 3.76 9.17 4.93
CA ARG A 7 3.53 8.97 3.50
C ARG A 7 2.61 7.77 3.35
N HIS A 8 1.63 7.86 2.46
CA HIS A 8 0.64 6.81 2.28
C HIS A 8 0.46 6.44 0.81
N LEU A 9 0.15 5.17 0.58
CA LEU A 9 -0.29 4.65 -0.70
C LEU A 9 -1.65 3.99 -0.48
N PHE A 10 -2.64 4.41 -1.25
CA PHE A 10 -3.97 3.82 -1.22
C PHE A 10 -4.48 3.59 -2.63
N GLY A 11 -5.51 2.76 -2.75
CA GLY A 11 -6.13 2.49 -4.04
C GLY A 11 -7.22 1.45 -3.95
N ARG A 12 -7.67 1.00 -5.12
CA ARG A 12 -8.67 -0.05 -5.26
C ARG A 12 -8.25 -1.04 -6.35
N LEU A 13 -8.20 -2.31 -5.99
CA LEU A 13 -7.98 -3.40 -6.93
C LEU A 13 -9.33 -3.86 -7.50
N SER A 14 -9.43 -3.86 -8.82
CA SER A 14 -10.60 -4.39 -9.53
C SER A 14 -10.19 -5.19 -10.75
N TYR A 15 -11.06 -6.13 -11.14
CA TYR A 15 -10.95 -6.91 -12.36
C TYR A 15 -12.32 -6.91 -13.05
N LEU A 16 -12.36 -6.46 -14.30
CA LEU A 16 -13.60 -6.26 -15.06
C LEU A 16 -14.65 -5.40 -14.33
N GLY A 17 -14.18 -4.38 -13.60
CA GLY A 17 -15.03 -3.47 -12.81
C GLY A 17 -15.53 -4.03 -11.48
N LEU A 18 -15.23 -5.30 -11.17
CA LEU A 18 -15.58 -5.92 -9.90
C LEU A 18 -14.41 -5.85 -8.91
N PRO A 19 -14.67 -5.64 -7.61
CA PRO A 19 -13.60 -5.57 -6.62
C PRO A 19 -12.93 -6.94 -6.42
N VAL A 20 -11.60 -6.93 -6.25
CA VAL A 20 -10.82 -8.10 -5.84
C VAL A 20 -10.31 -7.83 -4.43
N TYR A 21 -10.52 -8.79 -3.53
CA TYR A 21 -10.19 -8.66 -2.11
C TYR A 21 -9.84 -10.02 -1.51
N GLY A 22 -9.25 -10.02 -0.32
CA GLY A 22 -8.97 -11.24 0.43
C GLY A 22 -10.09 -11.61 1.42
N PHE A 23 -10.28 -12.91 1.66
CA PHE A 23 -11.13 -13.39 2.76
C PHE A 23 -10.34 -13.68 4.04
N GLY A 24 -9.03 -13.92 3.90
CA GLY A 24 -8.11 -14.17 5.00
C GLY A 24 -6.69 -14.38 4.50
N SER A 25 -5.73 -14.33 5.42
CA SER A 25 -4.33 -14.67 5.15
C SER A 25 -3.78 -15.60 6.23
N LEU A 26 -2.83 -16.46 5.84
CA LEU A 26 -2.01 -17.25 6.74
C LEU A 26 -0.98 -16.36 7.45
N ALA A 27 -0.31 -16.90 8.47
CA ALA A 27 0.68 -16.15 9.25
C ALA A 27 1.87 -15.64 8.42
N ASP A 28 2.17 -16.27 7.29
CA ASP A 28 3.19 -15.87 6.33
C ASP A 28 2.68 -14.90 5.25
N GLY A 29 1.40 -14.48 5.32
CA GLY A 29 0.77 -13.53 4.41
C GLY A 29 0.16 -14.16 3.15
N ASN A 30 0.13 -15.49 3.03
CA ASN A 30 -0.50 -16.15 1.89
C ASN A 30 -2.04 -16.10 1.98
N PRO A 31 -2.77 -15.81 0.88
CA PRO A 31 -4.23 -15.86 0.87
C PRO A 31 -4.75 -17.25 1.27
N THR A 32 -5.85 -17.31 2.02
CA THR A 32 -6.48 -18.60 2.45
C THR A 32 -7.39 -19.22 1.39
N ASP A 33 -7.48 -18.61 0.21
CA ASP A 33 -8.43 -18.95 -0.83
C ASP A 33 -7.84 -18.71 -2.24
N THR A 34 -8.56 -19.12 -3.28
CA THR A 34 -8.12 -19.00 -4.68
C THR A 34 -8.59 -17.71 -5.37
N PHE A 35 -9.35 -16.87 -4.68
CA PHE A 35 -9.89 -15.60 -5.18
C PHE A 35 -8.97 -14.42 -4.85
N GLY A 36 -8.55 -14.28 -3.59
CA GLY A 36 -7.68 -13.22 -3.10
C GLY A 36 -6.34 -13.21 -3.82
N ARG A 37 -5.80 -12.00 -4.02
CA ARG A 37 -4.48 -11.79 -4.63
C ARG A 37 -3.68 -10.82 -3.76
N ASN A 38 -2.44 -11.20 -3.47
CA ASN A 38 -1.52 -10.29 -2.82
C ASN A 38 -1.16 -9.15 -3.78
N ILE A 39 -1.25 -7.93 -3.26
CA ILE A 39 -0.65 -6.74 -3.84
C ILE A 39 0.76 -6.66 -3.30
N TYR A 40 1.75 -6.83 -4.18
CA TYR A 40 3.16 -6.71 -3.86
C TYR A 40 3.59 -5.25 -4.02
N LEU A 41 3.92 -4.61 -2.91
CA LEU A 41 4.42 -3.24 -2.88
C LEU A 41 5.95 -3.25 -2.82
N ASP A 42 6.58 -2.75 -3.88
CA ASP A 42 8.01 -2.54 -3.96
C ASP A 42 8.34 -1.04 -3.90
N VAL A 43 9.49 -0.71 -3.31
CA VAL A 43 10.05 0.64 -3.28
C VAL A 43 11.42 0.67 -3.99
N PHE A 44 11.69 1.73 -4.73
CA PHE A 44 12.96 1.97 -5.40
C PHE A 44 13.85 2.93 -4.61
N ASN A 45 15.10 2.55 -4.38
CA ASN A 45 16.13 3.39 -3.74
C ASN A 45 15.73 3.98 -2.37
N ALA A 46 14.95 3.25 -1.57
CA ALA A 46 14.63 3.71 -0.21
C ALA A 46 15.89 3.68 0.68
N PRO A 47 16.23 4.77 1.40
CA PRO A 47 17.44 4.83 2.23
C PRO A 47 17.54 3.70 3.26
N GLY A 48 16.41 3.27 3.83
CA GLY A 48 16.35 2.15 4.77
C GLY A 48 16.57 0.76 4.15
N TYR A 49 16.36 0.62 2.85
CA TYR A 49 16.45 -0.66 2.12
C TYR A 49 17.67 -0.76 1.19
N GLY A 50 18.27 0.36 0.84
CA GLY A 50 19.39 0.45 -0.10
C GLY A 50 18.96 0.58 -1.56
N PRO A 51 19.92 0.48 -2.51
CA PRO A 51 19.67 0.75 -3.92
C PRO A 51 18.83 -0.35 -4.61
N GLY A 52 18.15 0.07 -5.68
CA GLY A 52 17.32 -0.79 -6.52
C GLY A 52 15.91 -1.00 -5.96
N TRP A 53 15.17 -1.91 -6.61
CA TRP A 53 13.84 -2.32 -6.16
C TRP A 53 13.93 -3.29 -4.98
N LYS A 54 13.18 -3.00 -3.92
CA LYS A 54 13.11 -3.79 -2.68
C LYS A 54 11.65 -3.96 -2.27
N ARG A 55 11.31 -5.12 -1.70
CA ARG A 55 9.96 -5.42 -1.23
C ARG A 55 9.66 -4.64 0.05
N GLU A 56 8.71 -3.72 0.01
CA GLU A 56 8.18 -3.06 1.21
C GLU A 56 7.16 -3.98 1.89
N ASN A 57 6.14 -4.43 1.17
CA ASN A 57 5.13 -5.29 1.77
C ASN A 57 4.38 -6.14 0.75
N SER A 58 3.59 -7.08 1.25
CA SER A 58 2.53 -7.71 0.49
C SER A 58 1.27 -7.78 1.35
N PHE A 59 0.13 -7.43 0.78
CA PHE A 59 -1.14 -7.41 1.50
C PHE A 59 -2.32 -7.72 0.60
N LEU A 60 -3.42 -8.13 1.21
CA LEU A 60 -4.70 -8.32 0.56
C LEU A 60 -5.48 -7.00 0.58
N ALA A 61 -6.21 -6.72 -0.49
CA ALA A 61 -7.21 -5.67 -0.46
C ALA A 61 -8.39 -6.06 0.44
N HIS A 62 -9.04 -5.08 1.04
CA HIS A 62 -10.08 -5.26 2.05
C HIS A 62 -11.42 -5.68 1.42
N ASN A 63 -12.09 -6.61 2.09
CA ASN A 63 -13.43 -7.09 1.74
C ASN A 63 -14.51 -6.13 2.25
N PRO A 64 -15.56 -5.77 1.47
CA PRO A 64 -15.83 -6.20 0.09
C PRO A 64 -15.36 -5.21 -0.99
N GLY A 65 -14.78 -4.08 -0.57
CA GLY A 65 -14.53 -2.93 -1.46
C GLY A 65 -13.39 -3.15 -2.46
N GLY A 66 -12.45 -4.05 -2.17
CA GLY A 66 -11.20 -4.18 -2.91
C GLY A 66 -10.27 -2.99 -2.73
N ASN A 67 -10.55 -2.12 -1.77
CA ASN A 67 -9.70 -0.99 -1.42
C ASN A 67 -8.55 -1.43 -0.52
N PHE A 68 -7.45 -0.67 -0.55
CA PHE A 68 -6.31 -0.85 0.34
C PHE A 68 -5.73 0.50 0.70
N CYS A 69 -5.05 0.54 1.83
CA CYS A 69 -4.33 1.69 2.34
C CYS A 69 -3.07 1.19 3.06
N TYR A 70 -1.94 1.82 2.79
CA TYR A 70 -0.65 1.48 3.39
C TYR A 70 0.08 2.75 3.78
N GLY A 71 0.52 2.83 5.04
CA GLY A 71 1.36 3.92 5.53
C GLY A 71 2.82 3.48 5.61
N PHE A 72 3.72 4.31 5.11
CA PHE A 72 5.16 4.11 5.21
C PHE A 72 5.67 4.66 6.55
N TYR A 73 5.79 3.80 7.55
CA TYR A 73 6.34 4.14 8.86
C TYR A 73 7.21 3.00 9.40
N PRO A 74 8.19 3.28 10.27
CA PRO A 74 8.99 2.22 10.86
C PRO A 74 8.13 1.31 11.74
N HIS A 75 8.26 0.00 11.59
CA HIS A 75 7.48 -0.95 12.36
C HIS A 75 8.27 -2.21 12.73
N ALA A 76 7.76 -2.97 13.70
CA ALA A 76 8.34 -4.26 14.05
C ALA A 76 8.23 -5.23 12.85
N PRO A 77 9.24 -6.07 12.60
CA PRO A 77 9.17 -7.13 11.59
C PRO A 77 7.96 -8.03 11.81
N TYR A 78 7.39 -8.54 10.71
CA TYR A 78 6.30 -9.51 10.77
C TYR A 78 6.78 -10.82 11.41
N PRO A 79 5.87 -11.60 12.06
CA PRO A 79 6.21 -12.93 12.55
C PRO A 79 6.91 -13.77 11.48
N GLY A 80 8.02 -14.43 11.85
CA GLY A 80 8.83 -15.24 10.92
C GLY A 80 9.94 -14.48 10.19
N TYR A 81 10.03 -13.16 10.32
CA TYR A 81 11.16 -12.38 9.78
C TYR A 81 12.29 -12.22 10.80
N PRO A 82 13.54 -11.97 10.36
CA PRO A 82 14.65 -11.66 11.27
C PRO A 82 14.32 -10.49 12.21
N PRO A 83 14.83 -10.53 13.46
CA PRO A 83 14.59 -9.46 14.43
C PRO A 83 15.24 -8.14 13.97
N GLY A 84 14.66 -7.02 14.41
CA GLY A 84 15.13 -5.68 14.07
C GLY A 84 13.99 -4.67 14.00
N THR A 85 14.22 -3.57 13.31
CA THR A 85 13.18 -2.58 12.95
C THR A 85 13.08 -2.56 11.43
N ARG A 86 11.89 -2.76 10.87
CA ARG A 86 11.68 -2.46 9.45
C ARG A 86 11.63 -0.94 9.29
N PRO A 87 12.50 -0.36 8.44
CA PRO A 87 12.48 1.07 8.19
C PRO A 87 11.21 1.45 7.42
N ALA A 88 10.84 2.73 7.45
CA ALA A 88 9.81 3.24 6.55
C ALA A 88 10.30 3.14 5.09
N GLY A 89 9.55 2.47 4.23
CA GLY A 89 9.89 2.31 2.82
C GLY A 89 9.56 3.50 1.96
N TYR A 90 9.92 4.73 2.37
CA TYR A 90 9.81 5.89 1.50
C TYR A 90 11.07 5.99 0.61
N GLY A 91 10.88 6.00 -0.70
CA GLY A 91 11.98 5.98 -1.69
C GLY A 91 11.77 7.00 -2.79
N GLU A 92 12.32 6.74 -3.97
CA GLU A 92 12.12 7.61 -5.15
C GLU A 92 10.85 7.23 -5.93
N ARG A 93 10.52 5.93 -5.97
CA ARG A 93 9.41 5.37 -6.75
C ARG A 93 8.79 4.17 -6.04
N TYR A 94 7.52 3.95 -6.33
CA TYR A 94 6.74 2.83 -5.84
C TYR A 94 6.22 1.97 -6.99
N ARG A 95 6.08 0.67 -6.75
CA ARG A 95 5.42 -0.27 -7.66
C ARG A 95 4.49 -1.18 -6.91
N ALA A 96 3.22 -1.23 -7.33
CA ALA A 96 2.25 -2.18 -6.84
C ALA A 96 2.00 -3.23 -7.92
N THR A 97 2.27 -4.51 -7.64
CA THR A 97 2.12 -5.62 -8.61
C THR A 97 1.12 -6.65 -8.10
N VAL A 98 0.28 -7.17 -9.00
CA VAL A 98 -0.69 -8.24 -8.70
C VAL A 98 -0.57 -9.33 -9.75
N ILE A 99 -0.53 -10.58 -9.30
CA ILE A 99 -0.50 -11.75 -10.19
C ILE A 99 -1.85 -11.90 -10.89
N GLY A 100 -1.84 -11.96 -12.22
CA GLY A 100 -3.02 -12.16 -13.05
C GLY A 100 -3.71 -13.51 -12.79
N PRO A 101 -5.02 -13.65 -13.04
CA PRO A 101 -5.68 -14.94 -12.89
C PRO A 101 -5.28 -15.90 -14.01
N GLY A 102 -5.00 -17.16 -13.65
CA GLY A 102 -4.63 -18.21 -14.60
C GLY A 102 -3.25 -17.96 -15.21
N VAL A 103 -3.22 -17.74 -16.53
CA VAL A 103 -2.00 -17.48 -17.32
C VAL A 103 -1.87 -16.02 -17.76
N LEU A 104 -2.74 -15.13 -17.24
CA LEU A 104 -2.65 -13.72 -17.57
C LEU A 104 -1.39 -13.09 -16.96
N PRO A 105 -0.79 -12.10 -17.63
CA PRO A 105 0.38 -11.40 -17.11
C PRO A 105 0.12 -10.77 -15.74
N ASP A 106 1.20 -10.61 -14.98
CA ASP A 106 1.18 -9.74 -13.80
C ASP A 106 0.88 -8.31 -14.24
N ILE A 107 -0.03 -7.66 -13.53
CA ILE A 107 -0.33 -6.24 -13.72
C ILE A 107 0.44 -5.44 -12.68
N PHE A 108 0.92 -4.26 -13.08
CA PHE A 108 1.54 -3.35 -12.13
C PHE A 108 1.13 -1.90 -12.36
N TRP A 109 1.13 -1.15 -11.28
CA TRP A 109 1.11 0.31 -11.26
C TRP A 109 2.48 0.81 -10.77
N GLN A 110 2.93 1.96 -11.27
CA GLN A 110 4.10 2.66 -10.77
C GLN A 110 3.79 4.16 -10.60
N GLY A 111 4.43 4.76 -9.60
CA GLY A 111 4.36 6.20 -9.36
C GLY A 111 5.61 6.71 -8.65
N ASP A 112 5.94 7.98 -8.88
CA ASP A 112 7.02 8.67 -8.20
C ASP A 112 6.62 9.02 -6.75
N ASP A 113 7.61 9.18 -5.89
CA ASP A 113 7.40 9.71 -4.55
C ASP A 113 6.98 11.17 -4.59
N ILE A 114 5.99 11.51 -3.75
CA ILE A 114 5.43 12.86 -3.67
C ILE A 114 6.27 13.81 -2.81
N GLY A 115 7.38 13.34 -2.24
CA GLY A 115 8.25 14.14 -1.38
C GLY A 115 7.77 14.21 0.07
N SER A 116 8.46 15.02 0.86
CA SER A 116 8.06 15.33 2.24
C SER A 116 7.03 16.45 2.24
N PHE A 117 5.96 16.27 3.00
CA PHE A 117 4.93 17.30 3.17
C PHE A 117 5.48 18.58 3.82
N ASN A 118 5.20 19.73 3.23
CA ASN A 118 5.48 21.06 3.74
C ASN A 118 4.18 21.82 4.04
N ALA A 119 3.90 22.06 5.34
CA ALA A 119 2.69 22.75 5.77
C ALA A 119 2.65 24.25 5.38
N ASP A 120 3.80 24.83 5.06
CA ASP A 120 3.91 26.22 4.62
C ASP A 120 3.78 26.38 3.10
N ASP A 121 3.71 25.27 2.35
CA ASP A 121 3.51 25.26 0.90
C ASP A 121 2.01 25.12 0.57
N PRO A 122 1.38 26.15 -0.05
CA PRO A 122 -0.01 26.06 -0.47
C PRO A 122 -0.29 24.92 -1.48
N GLN A 123 0.70 24.50 -2.26
CA GLN A 123 0.55 23.40 -3.22
C GLN A 123 0.43 22.06 -2.50
N ASP A 124 1.28 21.82 -1.50
CA ASP A 124 1.23 20.61 -0.67
C ASP A 124 -0.08 20.54 0.11
N LEU A 125 -0.55 21.66 0.68
CA LEU A 125 -1.84 21.71 1.37
C LEU A 125 -3.02 21.36 0.43
N ALA A 126 -3.01 21.89 -0.78
CA ALA A 126 -4.05 21.62 -1.77
C ALA A 126 -4.00 20.15 -2.24
N TYR A 127 -2.81 19.62 -2.47
CA TYR A 127 -2.62 18.24 -2.89
C TYR A 127 -3.03 17.24 -1.81
N GLU A 128 -2.63 17.48 -0.56
CA GLU A 128 -3.04 16.72 0.62
C GLU A 128 -4.57 16.69 0.74
N ALA A 129 -5.24 17.83 0.63
CA ALA A 129 -6.70 17.90 0.68
C ALA A 129 -7.36 17.10 -0.45
N GLN A 130 -6.80 17.18 -1.66
CA GLN A 130 -7.27 16.40 -2.82
C GLN A 130 -7.11 14.89 -2.59
N MET A 131 -5.95 14.45 -2.11
CA MET A 131 -5.66 13.04 -1.86
C MET A 131 -6.51 12.49 -0.71
N ASN A 132 -6.72 13.25 0.36
CA ASN A 132 -7.59 12.84 1.47
C ASN A 132 -9.06 12.71 1.02
N ALA A 133 -9.54 13.59 0.14
CA ALA A 133 -10.86 13.45 -0.47
C ALA A 133 -10.96 12.19 -1.34
N LEU A 134 -9.93 11.89 -2.16
CA LEU A 134 -9.89 10.70 -2.99
C LEU A 134 -9.76 9.41 -2.17
N GLY A 135 -8.91 9.40 -1.14
CA GLY A 135 -8.75 8.30 -0.20
C GLY A 135 -10.06 8.00 0.51
N SER A 136 -10.81 9.03 0.93
CA SER A 136 -12.14 8.84 1.52
C SER A 136 -13.15 8.22 0.55
N GLN A 137 -13.08 8.55 -0.74
CA GLN A 137 -13.92 7.91 -1.77
C GLN A 137 -13.57 6.43 -1.95
N TYR A 138 -12.29 6.06 -1.93
CA TYR A 138 -11.87 4.67 -2.07
C TYR A 138 -12.09 3.84 -0.80
N ALA A 139 -11.86 4.40 0.38
CA ALA A 139 -12.16 3.75 1.64
C ALA A 139 -13.65 3.42 1.74
N ALA A 140 -14.52 4.30 1.22
CA ALA A 140 -15.98 4.13 1.30
C ALA A 140 -16.42 3.81 2.74
N ALA A 141 -16.93 2.61 3.01
CA ALA A 141 -17.37 2.18 4.34
C ALA A 141 -16.27 1.50 5.19
N ASP A 142 -15.05 1.36 4.66
CA ASP A 142 -13.92 0.73 5.34
C ASP A 142 -13.26 1.67 6.34
N THR A 143 -13.54 1.45 7.62
CA THR A 143 -13.05 2.27 8.72
C THR A 143 -11.55 2.16 8.95
N LEU A 144 -10.88 1.11 8.45
CA LEU A 144 -9.42 0.97 8.56
C LEU A 144 -8.70 1.91 7.59
N CYS A 145 -9.30 2.19 6.43
CA CYS A 145 -8.72 3.08 5.41
C CYS A 145 -9.25 4.51 5.45
N GLN A 146 -10.08 4.88 6.42
CA GLN A 146 -10.56 6.25 6.63
C GLN A 146 -9.58 7.13 7.42
N GLN A 147 -8.43 6.59 7.83
CA GLN A 147 -7.44 7.30 8.62
C GLN A 147 -6.43 7.99 7.69
N HIS A 148 -6.41 9.33 7.72
CA HIS A 148 -5.45 10.19 7.02
C HIS A 148 -4.67 11.04 8.03
#